data_AF-A0AAE9YYC4-F1
#
_entry.id   AF-A0AAE9YYC4-F1
#
_cell.length_a   1.000
_cell.length_b   1.000
_cell.length_c   1.000
_cell.angle_alpha   90.00
_cell.angle_beta   90.00
_cell.angle_gamma   90.00
#
_symmetry.space_group_name_H-M   'P 1'
#
loop_
_entity.id
_entity.type
_entity.pdbx_description
1 polymer ?
#
loop_
_entity_poly.entity_id
_entity_poly.type
_entity_poly.pdbx_seq_one_letter_code
_entity_poly.pdbx_strand_id
1 'polypeptide(L)'
;MSPSSTLLNYLNEHFYTRSQLLARANIGGADFDSLLAQGLIPSASYRVKLSLRLDSFFGDKSLQEGTEYYAKGYLGWLKDILALQAQGNEKQSGATGVKAEVKAAAFSGFCLRYQAQLAKLAAAGFASEHMQDTDKLNELLALQWQHFLKGTYGLCTRSGLPEDIAAKELAIEIIKILVGEGLERAPERLAMEEKAQLARAVDLLDSVASEFAPHERKLSSRELYINRVRLKYGLNQAAAAMV
;
A
#
# COMPACT_ATOMS: atom_id res chain seq x y z
N MET A 1 -26.05 13.54 -4.11
CA MET A 1 -25.40 12.54 -3.21
C MET A 1 -24.60 13.29 -2.16
N SER A 2 -24.77 12.94 -0.89
CA SER A 2 -24.05 13.59 0.22
C SER A 2 -22.58 13.16 0.25
N PRO A 3 -21.62 14.01 0.68
CA PRO A 3 -20.20 13.64 0.77
C PRO A 3 -19.94 12.34 1.53
N SER A 4 -20.72 12.08 2.58
CA SER A 4 -20.66 10.84 3.37
C SER A 4 -21.06 9.60 2.58
N SER A 5 -22.02 9.71 1.66
CA SER A 5 -22.43 8.60 0.79
C SER A 5 -21.35 8.24 -0.23
N THR A 6 -20.63 9.24 -0.76
CA THR A 6 -19.55 9.02 -1.72
C THR A 6 -18.32 8.36 -1.07
N LEU A 7 -17.98 8.72 0.17
CA LEU A 7 -16.87 8.09 0.90
C LEU A 7 -17.16 6.63 1.24
N LEU A 8 -18.33 6.33 1.79
CA LEU A 8 -18.69 4.95 2.14
C LEU A 8 -18.79 4.04 0.91
N ASN A 9 -19.29 4.56 -0.21
CA ASN A 9 -19.30 3.82 -1.48
C ASN A 9 -17.87 3.48 -1.93
N TYR A 10 -16.96 4.46 -1.94
CA TYR A 10 -15.55 4.23 -2.24
C TYR A 10 -14.93 3.16 -1.33
N LEU A 11 -15.14 3.26 -0.01
CA LEU A 11 -14.56 2.29 0.93
C LEU A 11 -15.09 0.87 0.70
N ASN A 12 -16.40 0.71 0.52
CA ASN A 12 -17.02 -0.60 0.27
C ASN A 12 -16.66 -1.19 -1.09
N GLU A 13 -16.37 -0.35 -2.08
CA GLU A 13 -15.95 -0.77 -3.42
C GLU A 13 -14.49 -1.24 -3.42
N HIS A 14 -13.58 -0.53 -2.77
CA HIS A 14 -12.15 -0.76 -2.91
C HIS A 14 -11.52 -1.57 -1.77
N PHE A 15 -12.18 -1.70 -0.62
CA PHE A 15 -11.62 -2.36 0.57
C PHE A 15 -12.52 -3.51 1.06
N TYR A 16 -11.98 -4.35 1.94
CA TYR A 16 -12.77 -5.25 2.76
C TYR A 16 -13.00 -4.63 4.14
N THR A 17 -14.23 -4.71 4.63
CA THR A 17 -14.46 -4.56 6.07
C THR A 17 -13.76 -5.69 6.83
N ARG A 18 -13.48 -5.48 8.13
CA ARG A 18 -12.92 -6.54 8.99
C ARG A 18 -13.69 -7.85 8.89
N SER A 19 -15.02 -7.82 9.04
CA SER A 19 -15.87 -9.02 8.96
C SER A 19 -15.75 -9.73 7.61
N GLN A 20 -15.70 -8.96 6.52
CA GLN A 20 -15.52 -9.48 5.18
C GLN A 20 -14.14 -10.13 4.96
N LEU A 21 -13.08 -9.58 5.55
CA LEU A 21 -11.73 -10.13 5.49
C LEU A 21 -11.64 -11.44 6.29
N LEU A 22 -12.15 -11.44 7.54
CA LEU A 22 -12.18 -12.62 8.41
C LEU A 22 -12.92 -13.78 7.76
N ALA A 23 -14.12 -13.51 7.22
CA ALA A 23 -14.93 -14.53 6.55
C ALA A 23 -14.21 -15.12 5.33
N ARG A 24 -13.54 -14.29 4.51
CA ARG A 24 -12.80 -14.76 3.32
C ARG A 24 -11.51 -15.50 3.66
N ALA A 25 -10.88 -15.18 4.78
CA ALA A 25 -9.69 -15.84 5.28
C ALA A 25 -10.00 -17.09 6.11
N ASN A 26 -11.27 -17.31 6.46
CA ASN A 26 -11.72 -18.37 7.35
C ASN A 26 -10.96 -18.37 8.69
N ILE A 27 -10.85 -17.20 9.31
CA ILE A 27 -10.15 -16.99 10.59
C ILE A 27 -11.07 -16.32 11.62
N GLY A 28 -10.93 -16.71 12.88
CA GLY A 28 -11.63 -16.08 14.01
C GLY A 28 -11.09 -14.69 14.34
N GLY A 29 -11.93 -13.86 14.98
CA GLY A 29 -11.55 -12.51 15.39
C GLY A 29 -10.37 -12.47 16.38
N ALA A 30 -10.35 -13.39 17.35
CA ALA A 30 -9.30 -13.47 18.36
C ALA A 30 -7.92 -13.83 17.76
N ASP A 31 -7.89 -14.77 16.82
CA ASP A 31 -6.65 -15.14 16.13
C ASP A 31 -6.14 -13.97 15.27
N PHE A 32 -7.04 -13.27 14.58
CA PHE A 32 -6.70 -12.08 13.82
C PHE A 32 -6.14 -10.96 14.71
N ASP A 33 -6.73 -10.70 15.88
CA ASP A 33 -6.21 -9.73 16.84
C ASP A 33 -4.83 -10.13 17.36
N SER A 34 -4.62 -11.42 17.59
CA SER A 34 -3.31 -11.97 17.99
C SER A 34 -2.25 -11.74 16.90
N LEU A 35 -2.60 -11.93 15.62
CA LEU A 35 -1.71 -11.64 14.49
C LEU A 35 -1.36 -10.15 14.37
N LEU A 36 -2.36 -9.27 14.54
CA LEU A 36 -2.16 -7.82 14.56
C LEU A 36 -1.23 -7.40 15.69
N ALA A 37 -1.49 -7.87 16.92
CA ALA A 37 -0.70 -7.52 18.10
C ALA A 37 0.76 -7.98 17.99
N GLN A 38 1.02 -9.08 17.27
CA GLN A 38 2.37 -9.57 17.01
C GLN A 38 3.10 -8.81 15.89
N GLY A 39 2.38 -7.99 15.12
CA GLY A 39 2.90 -7.28 13.95
C GLY A 39 3.21 -8.23 12.79
N LEU A 40 2.33 -9.21 12.56
CA LEU A 40 2.44 -10.16 11.45
C LEU A 40 1.61 -9.74 10.23
N ILE A 41 0.54 -8.98 10.47
CA ILE A 41 -0.36 -8.50 9.43
C ILE A 41 -0.55 -6.98 9.53
N PRO A 42 -0.83 -6.31 8.40
CA PRO A 42 -1.13 -4.89 8.38
C PRO A 42 -2.36 -4.49 9.19
N SER A 43 -2.28 -3.31 9.80
CA SER A 43 -3.43 -2.59 10.35
C SER A 43 -4.39 -2.12 9.26
N ALA A 44 -5.59 -1.72 9.65
CA ALA A 44 -6.60 -1.16 8.74
C ALA A 44 -6.09 0.12 8.05
N SER A 45 -6.34 0.25 6.75
CA SER A 45 -6.01 1.46 5.98
C SER A 45 -6.97 2.60 6.29
N TYR A 46 -8.23 2.30 6.62
CA TYR A 46 -9.19 3.27 7.13
C TYR A 46 -9.94 2.74 8.35
N ARG A 47 -10.34 3.68 9.20
CA ARG A 47 -11.29 3.44 10.29
C ARG A 47 -12.39 4.49 10.24
N VAL A 48 -13.61 4.06 10.02
CA VAL A 48 -14.80 4.92 10.10
C VAL A 48 -15.37 4.80 11.51
N LYS A 49 -15.48 5.92 12.22
CA LYS A 49 -16.15 5.99 13.52
C LYS A 49 -17.45 6.78 13.35
N LEU A 50 -18.56 6.16 13.69
CA LEU A 50 -19.87 6.80 13.73
C LEU A 50 -20.23 7.08 15.19
N SER A 51 -20.46 8.36 15.49
CA SER A 51 -20.98 8.79 16.80
C SER A 51 -22.34 9.44 16.57
N LEU A 52 -23.40 8.78 17.05
CA LEU A 52 -24.77 9.29 16.98
C LEU A 52 -25.20 9.70 18.39
N ARG A 53 -25.68 10.94 18.54
CA ARG A 53 -26.30 11.43 19.77
C ARG A 53 -27.76 11.74 19.49
N LEU A 54 -28.64 11.16 20.29
CA LEU A 54 -30.08 11.40 20.28
C LEU A 54 -30.42 12.12 21.57
N ASP A 55 -30.93 13.34 21.43
CA ASP A 55 -31.59 14.06 22.50
C ASP A 55 -33.10 13.88 22.28
N SER A 56 -33.80 13.43 23.31
CA SER A 56 -35.24 13.23 23.26
C SER A 56 -35.84 13.65 24.60
N PHE A 57 -37.16 13.84 24.61
CA PHE A 57 -37.90 14.06 25.86
C PHE A 57 -37.63 12.98 26.93
N PHE A 58 -37.28 11.75 26.50
CA PHE A 58 -36.96 10.63 27.39
C PHE A 58 -35.48 10.55 27.81
N GLY A 59 -34.69 11.57 27.47
CA GLY A 59 -33.27 11.69 27.81
C GLY A 59 -32.33 11.44 26.62
N ASP A 60 -31.05 11.55 26.95
CA ASP A 60 -29.94 11.43 26.01
C ASP A 60 -29.53 9.97 25.79
N LYS A 61 -29.36 9.60 24.52
CA LYS A 61 -28.69 8.37 24.13
C LYS A 61 -27.53 8.67 23.20
N SER A 62 -26.42 7.95 23.39
CA SER A 62 -25.30 7.96 22.45
C SER A 62 -25.02 6.55 21.95
N LEU A 63 -24.75 6.44 20.65
CA LEU A 63 -24.32 5.22 19.98
C LEU A 63 -22.96 5.50 19.33
N GLN A 64 -22.00 4.61 19.56
CA GLN A 64 -20.70 4.65 18.93
C GLN A 64 -20.45 3.33 18.19
N GLU A 65 -20.18 3.43 16.89
CA GLU A 65 -19.84 2.29 16.04
C GLU A 65 -18.53 2.55 15.30
N GLY A 66 -17.78 1.47 15.03
CA GLY A 66 -16.51 1.53 14.32
C GLY A 66 -16.46 0.49 13.21
N THR A 67 -16.00 0.88 12.03
CA THR A 67 -15.74 -0.05 10.92
C THR A 67 -14.31 0.12 10.44
N GLU A 68 -13.58 -0.99 10.40
CA GLU A 68 -12.21 -1.05 9.89
C GLU A 68 -12.21 -1.57 8.45
N TYR A 69 -11.44 -0.91 7.58
CA TYR A 69 -11.30 -1.25 6.16
C TYR A 69 -9.85 -1.60 5.83
N TYR A 70 -9.67 -2.76 5.19
CA TYR A 70 -8.39 -3.37 4.85
C TYR A 70 -8.25 -3.49 3.34
N ALA A 71 -7.05 -3.26 2.81
CA ALA A 71 -6.80 -3.44 1.39
C ALA A 71 -7.08 -4.88 0.97
N LYS A 72 -7.67 -5.06 -0.21
CA LYS A 72 -8.10 -6.39 -0.68
C LYS A 72 -6.93 -7.37 -0.82
N GLY A 73 -5.74 -6.88 -1.16
CA GLY A 73 -4.53 -7.70 -1.25
C GLY A 73 -4.12 -8.33 0.09
N TYR A 74 -4.51 -7.75 1.22
CA TYR A 74 -4.20 -8.30 2.55
C TYR A 74 -4.81 -9.69 2.79
N LEU A 75 -5.84 -10.08 2.04
CA LEU A 75 -6.33 -11.45 2.07
C LEU A 75 -5.25 -12.46 1.65
N GLY A 76 -4.46 -12.15 0.61
CA GLY A 76 -3.35 -13.00 0.17
C GLY A 76 -2.28 -13.09 1.24
N TRP A 77 -1.84 -11.94 1.76
CA TRP A 77 -0.85 -11.88 2.85
C TRP A 77 -1.29 -12.66 4.08
N LEU A 78 -2.53 -12.49 4.52
CA LEU A 78 -3.08 -13.19 5.68
C LEU A 78 -3.07 -14.70 5.49
N LYS A 79 -3.37 -15.20 4.28
CA LYS A 79 -3.27 -16.63 3.97
C LYS A 79 -1.83 -17.14 4.03
N ASP A 80 -0.87 -16.35 3.54
CA ASP A 80 0.56 -16.69 3.63
C ASP A 80 1.00 -16.83 5.09
N ILE A 81 0.61 -15.89 5.96
CA ILE A 81 0.90 -15.93 7.39
C ILE A 81 0.26 -17.15 8.07
N LEU A 82 -0.99 -17.46 7.76
CA LEU A 82 -1.67 -18.63 8.32
C LEU A 82 -0.99 -19.94 7.90
N ALA A 83 -0.53 -20.03 6.65
CA ALA A 83 0.24 -21.19 6.18
C ALA A 83 1.59 -21.32 6.90
N LEU A 84 2.29 -20.21 7.15
CA LEU A 84 3.53 -20.19 7.93
C LEU A 84 3.31 -20.66 9.38
N GLN A 85 2.23 -20.23 10.02
CA GLN A 85 1.89 -20.67 11.38
C GLN A 85 1.60 -22.17 11.44
N ALA A 86 0.87 -22.71 10.47
CA ALA A 86 0.59 -24.14 10.41
C ALA A 86 1.88 -24.97 10.30
N GLN A 87 2.82 -24.55 9.45
CA GLN A 87 4.11 -25.23 9.27
C GLN A 87 5.03 -25.13 10.50
N GLY A 88 4.98 -24.02 11.24
CA GLY A 88 5.77 -23.83 12.46
C GLY A 88 5.26 -24.65 13.65
N ASN A 89 3.95 -24.81 13.76
CA ASN A 89 3.32 -25.61 14.83
C ASN A 89 3.59 -27.12 14.69
N GLU A 90 3.86 -27.61 13.47
CA GLU A 90 4.22 -29.01 13.22
C GLU A 90 5.66 -29.36 13.62
N LYS A 91 6.56 -28.37 13.71
CA LYS A 91 8.00 -28.63 13.87
C LYS A 91 8.56 -28.44 15.29
N GLN A 92 7.92 -27.68 16.20
CA GLN A 92 8.42 -27.51 17.58
C GLN A 92 7.33 -27.19 18.62
N SER A 93 7.29 -27.95 19.73
CA SER A 93 6.32 -27.83 20.85
C SER A 93 6.59 -26.68 21.85
N GLY A 94 7.34 -25.64 21.47
CA GLY A 94 7.72 -24.52 22.37
C GLY A 94 7.03 -23.20 22.02
N ALA A 95 5.94 -22.85 22.71
CA ALA A 95 5.04 -21.74 22.35
C ALA A 95 5.66 -20.32 22.25
N THR A 96 6.83 -20.08 22.85
CA THR A 96 7.54 -18.78 22.79
C THR A 96 8.55 -18.67 21.66
N GLY A 97 9.20 -19.77 21.25
CA GLY A 97 10.16 -19.79 20.14
C GLY A 97 9.49 -19.68 18.78
N VAL A 98 8.35 -20.37 18.61
CA VAL A 98 7.58 -20.41 17.36
C VAL A 98 7.14 -19.01 16.90
N LYS A 99 6.82 -18.11 17.84
CA LYS A 99 6.37 -16.74 17.50
C LYS A 99 7.47 -15.86 16.90
N ALA A 100 8.69 -15.99 17.41
CA ALA A 100 9.83 -15.21 16.90
C ALA A 100 10.22 -15.68 15.48
N GLU A 101 10.18 -16.99 15.24
CA GLU A 101 10.48 -17.60 13.94
C GLU A 101 9.44 -17.22 12.88
N VAL A 102 8.14 -17.29 13.20
CA VAL A 102 7.08 -16.87 12.26
C VAL A 102 7.20 -15.39 11.90
N LYS A 103 7.55 -14.52 12.86
CA LYS A 103 7.76 -13.09 12.60
C LYS A 103 8.97 -12.83 11.70
N ALA A 104 10.07 -13.52 11.96
CA ALA A 104 11.25 -13.44 11.10
C ALA A 104 10.95 -13.96 9.68
N ALA A 105 10.20 -15.06 9.56
CA ALA A 105 9.76 -15.61 8.27
C ALA A 105 8.82 -14.66 7.53
N ALA A 106 7.88 -14.00 8.22
CA ALA A 106 6.99 -13.00 7.64
C ALA A 106 7.78 -11.81 7.06
N PHE A 107 8.72 -11.25 7.83
CA PHE A 107 9.58 -10.17 7.35
C PHE A 107 10.46 -10.63 6.18
N SER A 108 11.05 -11.82 6.27
CA SER A 108 11.85 -12.39 5.17
C SER A 108 11.01 -12.57 3.89
N GLY A 109 9.77 -13.04 4.01
CA GLY A 109 8.83 -13.16 2.89
C GLY A 109 8.47 -11.81 2.27
N PHE A 110 8.30 -10.76 3.09
CA PHE A 110 8.14 -9.39 2.61
C PHE A 110 9.35 -8.94 1.78
N CYS A 111 10.56 -9.08 2.35
CA CYS A 111 11.81 -8.67 1.70
C CYS A 111 12.02 -9.41 0.38
N LEU A 112 11.82 -10.73 0.37
CA LEU A 112 12.00 -11.55 -0.83
C LEU A 112 11.08 -11.10 -1.97
N ARG A 113 9.80 -10.86 -1.67
CA ARG A 113 8.82 -10.40 -2.68
C ARG A 113 9.15 -9.00 -3.19
N TYR A 114 9.54 -8.10 -2.29
CA TYR A 114 9.97 -6.74 -2.63
C TYR A 114 11.18 -6.76 -3.56
N GLN A 115 12.24 -7.47 -3.17
CA GLN A 115 13.49 -7.57 -3.93
C GLN A 115 13.30 -8.30 -5.27
N ALA A 116 12.48 -9.36 -5.29
CA ALA A 116 12.13 -10.04 -6.54
C ALA A 116 11.41 -9.11 -7.52
N GLN A 117 10.55 -8.21 -7.01
CA GLN A 117 9.91 -7.21 -7.85
C GLN A 117 10.89 -6.15 -8.35
N LEU A 118 11.82 -5.67 -7.50
CA LEU A 118 12.89 -4.78 -7.95
C LEU A 118 13.75 -5.42 -9.05
N ALA A 119 14.13 -6.69 -8.90
CA ALA A 119 14.90 -7.42 -9.91
C ALA A 119 14.15 -7.52 -11.25
N LYS A 120 12.83 -7.79 -11.22
CA LYS A 120 11.98 -7.79 -12.42
C LYS A 120 11.93 -6.41 -13.08
N LEU A 121 11.80 -5.35 -12.29
CA LEU A 121 11.75 -3.97 -12.80
C LEU A 121 13.11 -3.53 -13.37
N ALA A 122 14.22 -3.91 -12.74
CA ALA A 122 15.56 -3.71 -13.27
C ALA A 122 15.75 -4.38 -14.63
N ALA A 123 15.30 -5.63 -14.78
CA ALA A 123 15.32 -6.33 -16.06
C ALA A 123 14.43 -5.65 -17.13
N ALA A 124 13.40 -4.92 -16.71
CA ALA A 124 12.54 -4.11 -17.58
C ALA A 124 13.09 -2.69 -17.84
N GLY A 125 14.29 -2.35 -17.35
CA GLY A 125 14.96 -1.08 -17.60
C GLY A 125 14.61 0.03 -16.60
N PHE A 126 14.04 -0.30 -15.45
CA PHE A 126 13.88 0.62 -14.31
C PHE A 126 15.04 0.42 -13.33
N ALA A 127 16.00 1.35 -13.28
CA ALA A 127 17.13 1.27 -12.38
C ALA A 127 17.29 2.56 -11.56
N SER A 128 17.71 2.39 -10.31
CA SER A 128 18.13 3.45 -9.40
C SER A 128 19.38 2.95 -8.66
N GLU A 129 20.45 3.74 -8.65
CA GLU A 129 21.71 3.38 -7.98
C GLU A 129 21.51 3.19 -6.47
N HIS A 130 20.62 3.96 -5.86
CA HIS A 130 20.29 3.88 -4.44
C HIS A 130 19.67 2.53 -4.06
N MET A 131 18.92 1.91 -4.98
CA MET A 131 18.28 0.61 -4.77
C MET A 131 19.22 -0.59 -5.02
N GLN A 132 20.46 -0.33 -5.47
CA GLN A 132 21.49 -1.35 -5.69
C GLN A 132 22.47 -1.47 -4.52
N ASP A 133 22.46 -0.51 -3.60
CA ASP A 133 23.26 -0.51 -2.37
C ASP A 133 22.62 -1.41 -1.32
N THR A 134 23.29 -2.51 -0.96
CA THR A 134 22.75 -3.54 -0.06
C THR A 134 22.39 -3.00 1.33
N ASP A 135 23.23 -2.14 1.90
CA ASP A 135 23.00 -1.65 3.27
C ASP A 135 21.82 -0.68 3.30
N LYS A 136 21.77 0.25 2.33
CA LYS A 136 20.62 1.16 2.16
C LYS A 136 19.34 0.41 1.85
N LEU A 137 19.41 -0.65 1.04
CA LEU A 137 18.25 -1.49 0.73
C LEU A 137 17.73 -2.20 1.98
N ASN A 138 18.60 -2.69 2.86
CA ASN A 138 18.19 -3.32 4.11
C ASN A 138 17.49 -2.31 5.06
N GLU A 139 18.04 -1.11 5.18
CA GLU A 139 17.42 -0.02 5.96
C GLU A 139 16.05 0.37 5.38
N LEU A 140 15.98 0.51 4.06
CA LEU A 140 14.74 0.77 3.34
C LEU A 140 13.72 -0.33 3.62
N LEU A 141 14.07 -1.61 3.45
CA LEU A 141 13.16 -2.73 3.68
C LEU A 141 12.60 -2.75 5.11
N ALA A 142 13.44 -2.46 6.11
CA ALA A 142 12.99 -2.34 7.50
C ALA A 142 11.97 -1.20 7.69
N LEU A 143 12.21 -0.04 7.07
CA LEU A 143 11.29 1.09 7.09
C LEU A 143 9.98 0.76 6.35
N GLN A 144 10.08 0.16 5.15
CA GLN A 144 8.94 -0.21 4.33
C GLN A 144 8.04 -1.24 5.01
N TRP A 145 8.64 -2.20 5.72
CA TRP A 145 7.92 -3.15 6.56
C TRP A 145 7.10 -2.45 7.67
N GLN A 146 7.66 -1.46 8.35
CA GLN A 146 6.93 -0.70 9.37
C GLN A 146 5.72 0.04 8.79
N HIS A 147 5.87 0.66 7.62
CA HIS A 147 4.75 1.32 6.93
C HIS A 147 3.71 0.33 6.42
N PHE A 148 4.14 -0.84 5.95
CA PHE A 148 3.26 -1.95 5.59
C PHE A 148 2.41 -2.40 6.78
N LEU A 149 3.03 -2.64 7.95
CA LEU A 149 2.30 -3.04 9.17
C LEU A 149 1.34 -1.97 9.70
N LYS A 150 1.64 -0.69 9.45
CA LYS A 150 0.74 0.44 9.79
C LYS A 150 -0.47 0.56 8.85
N GLY A 151 -0.54 -0.24 7.77
CA GLY A 151 -1.63 -0.18 6.81
C GLY A 151 -1.53 0.97 5.79
N THR A 152 -0.42 1.72 5.81
CA THR A 152 -0.20 2.90 4.95
C THR A 152 -0.24 2.54 3.48
N TYR A 153 0.28 1.37 3.10
CA TYR A 153 0.30 0.98 1.69
C TYR A 153 -1.05 0.57 1.14
N GLY A 154 -1.96 0.05 1.96
CA GLY A 154 -3.32 -0.22 1.51
C GLY A 154 -4.09 1.04 1.08
N LEU A 155 -3.69 2.23 1.57
CA LEU A 155 -4.23 3.51 1.14
C LEU A 155 -3.74 3.91 -0.25
N CYS A 156 -2.46 3.67 -0.53
CA CYS A 156 -1.73 4.39 -1.57
C CYS A 156 -1.11 3.50 -2.66
N THR A 157 -1.26 2.17 -2.54
CA THR A 157 -0.99 1.20 -3.59
C THR A 157 -2.19 0.29 -3.82
N ARG A 158 -2.34 -0.19 -5.05
CA ARG A 158 -3.52 -0.92 -5.54
C ARG A 158 -3.80 -2.19 -4.74
N SER A 159 -2.76 -2.96 -4.39
CA SER A 159 -2.90 -4.18 -3.58
C SER A 159 -2.56 -3.99 -2.09
N GLY A 160 -1.72 -3.01 -1.76
CA GLY A 160 -1.08 -2.90 -0.45
C GLY A 160 0.06 -3.89 -0.21
N LEU A 161 0.45 -4.71 -1.19
CA LEU A 161 1.42 -5.81 -1.06
C LEU A 161 2.85 -5.41 -1.50
N PRO A 162 3.90 -6.19 -1.11
CA PRO A 162 5.30 -5.84 -1.35
C PRO A 162 5.64 -5.47 -2.80
N GLU A 163 4.99 -6.12 -3.77
CA GLU A 163 5.24 -5.88 -5.19
C GLU A 163 4.85 -4.46 -5.62
N ASP A 164 3.63 -4.02 -5.29
CA ASP A 164 3.19 -2.66 -5.63
C ASP A 164 3.95 -1.61 -4.83
N ILE A 165 4.37 -1.93 -3.61
CA ILE A 165 5.21 -1.05 -2.79
C ILE A 165 6.56 -0.83 -3.46
N ALA A 166 7.26 -1.91 -3.85
CA ALA A 166 8.55 -1.83 -4.52
C ALA A 166 8.45 -1.03 -5.83
N ALA A 167 7.43 -1.30 -6.64
CA ALA A 167 7.20 -0.56 -7.88
C ALA A 167 6.93 0.93 -7.64
N LYS A 168 6.11 1.25 -6.63
CA LYS A 168 5.80 2.63 -6.24
C LYS A 168 7.05 3.40 -5.80
N GLU A 169 7.81 2.83 -4.86
CA GLU A 169 8.96 3.53 -4.28
C GLU A 169 10.06 3.73 -5.32
N LEU A 170 10.33 2.72 -6.17
CA LEU A 170 11.27 2.85 -7.28
C LEU A 170 10.82 3.92 -8.29
N ALA A 171 9.54 3.93 -8.67
CA ALA A 171 9.02 4.90 -9.61
C ALA A 171 9.11 6.33 -9.09
N ILE A 172 8.74 6.56 -7.82
CA ILE A 172 8.84 7.88 -7.18
C ILE A 172 10.32 8.30 -7.09
N GLU A 173 11.23 7.39 -6.75
CA GLU A 173 12.66 7.70 -6.70
C GLU A 173 13.20 8.14 -8.07
N ILE A 174 12.89 7.40 -9.14
CA ILE A 174 13.29 7.77 -10.50
C ILE A 174 12.72 9.14 -10.89
N ILE A 175 11.45 9.41 -10.57
CA ILE A 175 10.84 10.72 -10.80
C ILE A 175 11.63 11.81 -10.05
N LYS A 176 11.90 11.61 -8.75
CA LYS A 176 12.65 12.57 -7.94
C LYS A 176 14.06 12.83 -8.47
N ILE A 177 14.77 11.80 -8.93
CA ILE A 177 16.10 11.95 -9.56
C ILE A 177 16.00 12.84 -10.81
N LEU A 178 14.99 12.63 -11.65
CA LEU A 178 14.85 13.35 -12.92
C LEU A 178 14.39 14.79 -12.74
N VAL A 179 13.45 15.05 -11.83
CA VAL A 179 12.75 16.34 -11.74
C VAL A 179 12.81 17.05 -10.39
N GLY A 180 13.39 16.41 -9.38
CA GLY A 180 13.44 16.90 -8.00
C GLY A 180 12.17 16.58 -7.19
N GLU A 181 12.23 16.73 -5.87
CA GLU A 181 11.15 16.33 -4.95
C GLU A 181 9.87 17.17 -5.12
N GLY A 182 10.02 18.46 -5.41
CA GLY A 182 8.96 19.42 -5.66
C GLY A 182 8.74 19.72 -7.15
N LEU A 183 9.27 18.88 -8.05
CA LEU A 183 9.25 19.09 -9.49
C LEU A 183 10.02 20.36 -9.89
N GLU A 184 11.14 20.67 -9.26
CA GLU A 184 11.89 21.91 -9.42
C GLU A 184 12.49 22.08 -10.82
N ARG A 185 12.85 20.98 -11.49
CA ARG A 185 13.51 21.04 -12.81
C ARG A 185 12.52 21.41 -13.90
N ALA A 186 12.80 22.45 -14.66
CA ALA A 186 11.92 22.89 -15.75
C ALA A 186 11.89 21.88 -16.93
N PRO A 187 10.74 21.68 -17.61
CA PRO A 187 10.59 20.69 -18.70
C PRO A 187 11.57 20.85 -19.87
N GLU A 188 12.02 22.09 -20.14
CA GLU A 188 12.95 22.42 -21.22
C GLU A 188 14.37 21.95 -20.90
N ARG A 189 14.67 21.66 -19.64
CA ARG A 189 15.98 21.20 -19.18
C ARG A 189 16.14 19.68 -19.21
N LEU A 190 15.09 18.92 -19.54
CA LEU A 190 15.18 17.46 -19.67
C LEU A 190 15.52 17.09 -21.12
N ALA A 191 16.52 16.25 -21.29
CA ALA A 191 16.82 15.58 -22.56
C ALA A 191 15.66 14.65 -22.97
N MET A 192 15.63 14.25 -24.25
CA MET A 192 14.56 13.39 -24.76
C MET A 192 14.52 12.03 -24.06
N GLU A 193 15.69 11.47 -23.76
CA GLU A 193 15.86 10.20 -23.05
C GLU A 193 15.35 10.31 -21.61
N GLU A 194 15.64 11.42 -20.93
CA GLU A 194 15.13 11.70 -19.57
C GLU A 194 13.61 11.87 -19.57
N LYS A 195 13.03 12.52 -20.59
CA LYS A 195 11.57 12.63 -20.74
C LYS A 195 10.92 11.27 -20.96
N ALA A 196 11.52 10.42 -21.80
CA ALA A 196 11.04 9.06 -22.02
C ALA A 196 11.12 8.22 -20.73
N GLN A 197 12.22 8.33 -19.98
CA GLN A 197 12.36 7.65 -18.69
C GLN A 197 11.33 8.16 -17.66
N LEU A 198 11.10 9.47 -17.61
CA LEU A 198 10.09 10.09 -16.74
C LEU A 198 8.69 9.56 -17.06
N ALA A 199 8.32 9.49 -18.36
CA ALA A 199 7.05 8.95 -18.79
C ALA A 199 6.86 7.49 -18.33
N ARG A 200 7.87 6.63 -18.56
CA ARG A 200 7.82 5.23 -18.12
C ARG A 200 7.69 5.11 -16.60
N ALA A 201 8.41 5.92 -15.83
CA ALA A 201 8.33 5.90 -14.38
C ALA A 201 6.95 6.35 -13.87
N VAL A 202 6.37 7.38 -14.49
CA VAL A 202 5.01 7.84 -14.17
C VAL A 202 3.97 6.76 -14.51
N ASP A 203 4.09 6.09 -15.64
CA ASP A 203 3.18 5.01 -16.04
C ASP A 203 3.30 3.78 -15.13
N LEU A 204 4.53 3.44 -14.72
CA LEU A 204 4.75 2.41 -13.69
C LEU A 204 4.04 2.79 -12.39
N LEU A 205 4.24 4.01 -11.89
CA LEU A 205 3.58 4.49 -10.68
C LEU A 205 2.06 4.46 -10.80
N ASP A 206 1.51 4.89 -11.94
CA ASP A 206 0.06 4.90 -12.21
C ASP A 206 -0.54 3.48 -12.21
N SER A 207 0.22 2.49 -12.70
CA SER A 207 -0.22 1.09 -12.73
C SER A 207 -0.37 0.44 -11.34
N VAL A 208 0.35 0.95 -10.34
CA VAL A 208 0.37 0.39 -8.97
C VAL A 208 -0.23 1.32 -7.92
N ALA A 209 -0.53 2.58 -8.24
CA ALA A 209 -1.13 3.53 -7.32
C ALA A 209 -2.64 3.31 -7.14
N SER A 210 -3.14 3.57 -5.92
CA SER A 210 -4.58 3.65 -5.65
C SER A 210 -5.18 4.96 -6.16
N GLU A 211 -6.50 5.00 -6.35
CA GLU A 211 -7.23 6.21 -6.77
C GLU A 211 -7.45 7.24 -5.65
N PHE A 212 -7.18 6.85 -4.39
CA PHE A 212 -7.41 7.61 -3.15
C PHE A 212 -8.89 8.01 -2.93
N ALA A 213 -9.28 8.12 -1.66
CA ALA A 213 -10.61 8.63 -1.34
C ALA A 213 -10.75 10.09 -1.82
N PRO A 214 -11.95 10.54 -2.21
CA PRO A 214 -12.14 11.86 -2.81
C PRO A 214 -11.52 13.04 -2.05
N HIS A 215 -11.54 13.00 -0.72
CA HIS A 215 -11.00 14.05 0.14
C HIS A 215 -9.46 14.04 0.27
N GLU A 216 -8.80 12.93 -0.08
CA GLU A 216 -7.35 12.76 0.05
C GLU A 216 -6.62 13.01 -1.28
N ARG A 217 -7.33 12.93 -2.41
CA ARG A 217 -6.75 13.00 -3.77
C ARG A 217 -5.77 14.16 -3.95
N LYS A 218 -6.14 15.38 -3.51
CA LYS A 218 -5.29 16.58 -3.68
C LYS A 218 -3.96 16.54 -2.93
N LEU A 219 -3.87 15.74 -1.88
CA LEU A 219 -2.68 15.58 -1.04
C LEU A 219 -1.91 14.29 -1.35
N SER A 220 -2.41 13.49 -2.28
CA SER A 220 -1.89 12.16 -2.56
C SER A 220 -0.59 12.17 -3.36
N SER A 221 0.18 11.09 -3.24
CA SER A 221 1.33 10.83 -4.12
C SER A 221 0.92 10.72 -5.59
N ARG A 222 -0.32 10.26 -5.87
CA ARG A 222 -0.88 10.22 -7.23
C ARG A 222 -1.02 11.62 -7.82
N GLU A 223 -1.54 12.56 -7.05
CA GLU A 223 -1.63 13.95 -7.49
C GLU A 223 -0.25 14.55 -7.75
N LEU A 224 0.68 14.39 -6.81
CA LEU A 224 2.01 15.00 -6.92
C LEU A 224 2.86 14.39 -8.05
N TYR A 225 2.98 13.06 -8.08
CA TYR A 225 3.95 12.36 -8.93
C TYR A 225 3.37 11.76 -10.21
N ILE A 226 2.03 11.72 -10.36
CA ILE A 226 1.39 11.32 -11.62
C ILE A 226 0.76 12.53 -12.29
N ASN A 227 -0.30 13.09 -11.68
CA ASN A 227 -1.12 14.11 -12.36
C ASN A 227 -0.32 15.38 -12.68
N ARG A 228 0.39 15.94 -11.68
CA ARG A 228 1.18 17.15 -11.87
C ARG A 228 2.38 16.93 -12.76
N VAL A 229 3.01 15.75 -12.70
CA VAL A 229 4.13 15.42 -13.60
C VAL A 229 3.63 15.32 -15.05
N ARG A 230 2.55 14.57 -15.31
CA ARG A 230 1.96 14.49 -16.66
C ARG A 230 1.59 15.86 -17.20
N LEU A 231 0.94 16.68 -16.38
CA LEU A 231 0.56 18.04 -16.75
C LEU A 231 1.78 18.94 -17.04
N LYS A 232 2.74 18.98 -16.12
CA LYS A 232 3.89 19.89 -16.19
C LYS A 232 4.85 19.53 -17.32
N TYR A 233 5.09 18.25 -17.55
CA TYR A 233 6.07 17.77 -18.54
C TYR A 233 5.44 17.33 -19.87
N GLY A 234 4.12 17.51 -20.03
CA GLY A 234 3.41 17.19 -21.27
C GLY A 234 3.36 15.69 -21.58
N LEU A 235 3.29 14.84 -20.54
CA LEU A 235 3.33 13.37 -20.66
C LEU A 235 1.93 12.75 -20.67
N ASN A 236 0.92 13.51 -21.10
CA ASN A 236 -0.42 12.94 -21.24
C ASN A 236 -0.36 11.83 -22.27
N GLN A 237 -0.95 10.67 -21.96
CA GLN A 237 -1.07 9.58 -22.93
C GLN A 237 -1.62 10.18 -24.22
N ALA A 238 -0.85 10.09 -25.31
CA ALA A 238 -1.44 10.14 -26.62
C ALA A 238 -2.57 9.10 -26.55
N ALA A 239 -3.80 9.55 -26.75
CA ALA A 239 -4.96 8.69 -26.81
C ALA A 239 -4.58 7.43 -27.61
N ALA A 240 -5.04 6.28 -27.15
CA ALA A 240 -5.17 5.09 -27.98
C ALA A 240 -6.04 5.42 -29.20
N ALA A 241 -5.42 6.12 -30.16
CA ALA A 241 -5.96 6.64 -31.38
C ALA A 241 -4.85 6.46 -32.42
N MET A 242 -4.55 5.19 -32.69
CA MET A 242 -4.08 4.74 -33.99
C MET A 242 -4.33 3.23 -34.07
N VAL A 243 -5.35 2.92 -34.89
CA VAL A 243 -5.79 1.63 -35.46
C VAL A 243 -6.66 0.75 -34.58
#